data_AF-A0A7T7ALV6-F1
#
_entry.id   AF-A0A7T7ALV6-F1
#
_cell.length_a   1.000
_cell.length_b   1.000
_cell.length_c   1.000
_cell.angle_alpha   90.00
_cell.angle_beta   90.00
_cell.angle_gamma   90.00
#
_symmetry.space_group_name_H-M   'P 1'
#
loop_
_entity.id
_entity.type
_entity.pdbx_description
1 polymer ?
#
loop_
_entity_poly.entity_id
_entity_poly.type
_entity_poly.pdbx_seq_one_letter_code
_entity_poly.pdbx_strand_id
1 'polypeptide(L)'
;MSVLSVLENIDNSPESVILESVLEGMSEYFSKNLSREVKKGQNENALKCKFNGGTPPLGYDINEDNEYVINEYESLAVRLIFGMYLNGYGDIIK
;
A
#
# COMPACT_ATOMS: atom_id res chain seq x y z
N MET A 1 -12.34 -14.40 28.28
CA MET A 1 -12.08 -14.76 26.87
C MET A 1 -11.04 -15.87 26.93
N SER A 2 -11.41 -17.13 26.67
CA SER A 2 -10.46 -18.26 26.68
C SER A 2 -10.10 -18.59 25.23
N VAL A 3 -8.83 -18.46 24.87
CA VAL A 3 -8.31 -18.80 23.55
C VAL A 3 -8.13 -20.31 23.51
N LEU A 4 -8.90 -21.01 22.65
CA LEU A 4 -8.70 -22.44 22.39
C LEU A 4 -7.93 -22.57 21.08
N SER A 5 -6.60 -22.65 21.16
CA SER A 5 -5.75 -22.93 19.99
C SER A 5 -5.72 -24.43 19.74
N VAL A 6 -6.07 -24.86 18.52
CA VAL A 6 -6.17 -26.29 18.15
C VAL A 6 -4.78 -26.94 17.96
N LEU A 7 -3.73 -26.12 17.81
CA LEU A 7 -2.38 -26.59 17.49
C LEU A 7 -1.42 -26.55 18.69
N GLU A 8 -1.63 -25.62 19.62
CA GLU A 8 -0.80 -25.47 20.82
C GLU A 8 -1.73 -25.57 22.03
N ASN A 9 -1.62 -26.67 22.79
CA ASN A 9 -2.39 -26.85 24.01
C ASN A 9 -1.79 -25.98 25.12
N ILE A 10 -2.07 -24.68 25.07
CA ILE A 10 -1.63 -23.69 26.06
C ILE A 10 -2.59 -23.78 27.25
N ASP A 11 -2.09 -24.32 28.37
CA ASP A 11 -2.85 -24.43 29.61
C ASP A 11 -2.80 -23.12 30.43
N ASN A 12 -3.45 -23.06 31.59
CA ASN A 12 -3.40 -21.88 32.47
C ASN A 12 -2.17 -21.87 33.41
N SER A 13 -1.09 -22.60 33.07
CA SER A 13 0.13 -22.56 33.88
C SER A 13 0.86 -21.22 33.72
N PRO A 14 1.61 -20.76 34.74
CA PRO A 14 2.45 -19.58 34.62
C PRO A 14 3.43 -19.65 33.43
N GLU A 15 3.92 -20.84 33.08
CA GLU A 15 4.80 -21.10 31.94
C GLU A 15 4.09 -20.87 30.60
N SER A 16 2.82 -21.27 30.50
CA SER A 16 1.98 -21.03 29.32
C SER A 16 1.69 -19.56 29.08
N VAL A 17 1.47 -18.77 30.14
CA VAL A 17 1.31 -17.31 30.03
C VAL A 17 2.58 -16.64 29.48
N ILE A 18 3.76 -17.13 29.90
CA ILE A 18 5.05 -16.66 29.38
C ILE A 18 5.20 -17.06 27.91
N LEU A 19 4.87 -18.29 27.55
CA LEU A 19 4.94 -18.79 26.18
C LEU A 19 4.05 -17.97 25.23
N GLU A 20 2.81 -17.69 25.62
CA GLU A 20 1.88 -16.86 24.85
C GLU A 20 2.44 -15.46 24.62
N SER A 21 2.99 -14.83 25.68
CA SER A 21 3.60 -13.50 25.59
C SER A 21 4.80 -13.45 24.62
N VAL A 22 5.60 -14.52 24.59
CA VAL A 22 6.73 -14.65 23.65
C VAL A 22 6.22 -14.86 22.22
N LEU A 23 5.24 -15.73 22.01
CA LEU A 23 4.65 -16.00 20.70
C LEU A 23 4.00 -14.74 20.12
N GLU A 24 3.25 -14.01 20.92
CA GLU A 24 2.65 -12.73 20.52
C GLU A 24 3.73 -11.72 20.11
N GLY A 25 4.78 -11.58 20.93
CA GLY A 25 5.92 -10.71 20.61
C GLY A 25 6.66 -11.12 19.34
N MET A 26 6.80 -12.44 19.08
CA MET A 26 7.39 -12.97 17.86
C MET A 26 6.51 -12.69 16.64
N SER A 27 5.20 -12.95 16.72
CA SER A 27 4.25 -12.66 15.66
C SER A 27 4.21 -11.17 15.33
N GLU A 28 4.22 -10.31 16.34
CA GLU A 28 4.28 -8.86 16.16
C GLU A 28 5.60 -8.44 15.48
N TYR A 29 6.73 -8.98 15.93
CA TYR A 29 8.03 -8.74 15.32
C TYR A 29 8.04 -9.14 13.84
N PHE A 30 7.56 -10.35 13.52
CA PHE A 30 7.52 -10.82 12.13
C PHE A 30 6.63 -9.93 11.26
N SER A 31 5.45 -9.54 11.75
CA SER A 31 4.54 -8.65 11.04
C SER A 31 5.16 -7.27 10.77
N LYS A 32 5.83 -6.68 11.77
CA LYS A 32 6.53 -5.39 11.63
C LYS A 32 7.73 -5.49 10.69
N ASN A 33 8.54 -6.54 10.81
CA ASN A 33 9.71 -6.73 9.96
C ASN A 33 9.31 -6.97 8.50
N LEU A 34 8.31 -7.82 8.26
CA LEU A 34 7.77 -8.06 6.93
C LEU A 34 7.22 -6.78 6.30
N SER A 35 6.45 -6.00 7.08
CA SER A 35 5.93 -4.71 6.63
C SER A 35 7.04 -3.74 6.21
N ARG A 36 8.17 -3.73 6.95
CA ARG A 36 9.32 -2.90 6.62
C ARG A 36 9.98 -3.33 5.30
N GLU A 37 10.20 -4.62 5.10
CA GLU A 37 10.82 -5.13 3.87
C GLU A 37 9.91 -4.91 2.65
N VAL A 38 8.59 -5.12 2.78
CA VAL A 38 7.62 -4.83 1.72
C VAL A 38 7.64 -3.34 1.35
N LYS A 39 7.62 -2.45 2.35
CA LYS A 39 7.66 -1.00 2.10
C LYS A 39 8.96 -0.55 1.45
N LYS A 40 10.08 -1.18 1.81
CA LYS A 40 11.37 -0.94 1.15
C LYS A 40 11.32 -1.30 -0.33
N GLY A 41 10.77 -2.47 -0.67
CA GLY A 41 10.57 -2.88 -2.06
C GLY A 41 9.69 -1.91 -2.85
N GLN A 42 8.57 -1.47 -2.27
CA GLN A 42 7.70 -0.46 -2.89
C GLN A 42 8.41 0.88 -3.11
N ASN A 43 9.24 1.32 -2.16
CA ASN A 43 10.03 2.54 -2.32
C ASN A 43 11.08 2.42 -3.43
N GLU A 44 11.76 1.27 -3.54
CA GLU A 44 12.73 1.03 -4.63
C GLU A 44 12.06 1.02 -6.00
N ASN A 45 10.86 0.44 -6.10
CA ASN A 45 10.05 0.48 -7.32
C ASN A 45 9.60 1.92 -7.65
N ALA A 46 9.15 2.69 -6.65
CA ALA A 46 8.74 4.08 -6.85
C ALA A 46 9.91 4.95 -7.35
N LEU A 47 11.12 4.77 -6.80
CA LEU A 47 12.33 5.47 -7.26
C LEU A 47 12.72 5.10 -8.70
N LYS A 48 12.34 3.91 -9.17
CA LYS A 48 12.54 3.46 -10.54
C LYS A 48 11.34 3.79 -11.46
N CYS A 49 10.40 4.62 -10.98
CA CYS A 49 9.15 4.96 -11.69
C CYS A 49 8.32 3.74 -12.09
N LYS A 50 8.43 2.64 -11.33
CA LYS A 50 7.65 1.43 -11.54
C LYS A 50 6.33 1.50 -10.77
N PHE A 51 5.35 0.80 -11.31
CA PHE A 51 4.05 0.65 -10.72
C PHE A 51 4.11 -0.25 -9.49
N ASN A 52 3.48 0.22 -8.41
CA ASN A 52 3.46 -0.46 -7.11
C ASN A 52 2.17 -1.26 -6.87
N GLY A 53 1.39 -1.51 -7.91
CA GLY A 53 0.09 -2.19 -7.82
C GLY A 53 -1.06 -1.24 -7.54
N GLY A 54 -2.29 -1.73 -7.71
CA GLY A 54 -3.53 -0.97 -7.54
C GLY A 54 -4.18 -0.60 -8.88
N THR A 55 -4.83 0.56 -8.92
CA THR A 55 -5.41 1.15 -10.14
C THR A 55 -4.51 2.30 -10.62
N PRO A 56 -4.10 2.34 -11.89
CA PRO A 56 -3.34 3.47 -12.41
C PRO A 56 -4.11 4.79 -12.30
N PRO A 57 -3.41 5.92 -12.15
CA PRO A 57 -4.04 7.24 -12.16
C PRO A 57 -4.61 7.57 -13.54
N LEU A 58 -5.72 8.31 -13.57
CA LEU A 58 -6.37 8.76 -14.79
C LEU A 58 -5.37 9.47 -15.73
N GLY A 59 -5.34 9.07 -17.01
CA GLY A 59 -4.39 9.60 -17.98
C GLY A 59 -3.11 8.79 -18.14
N TYR A 60 -2.95 7.71 -17.39
CA TYR A 60 -1.84 6.77 -17.50
C TYR A 60 -2.31 5.32 -17.58
N ASP A 61 -1.71 4.55 -18.48
CA ASP A 61 -1.78 3.10 -18.53
C ASP A 61 -0.50 2.48 -18.00
N ILE A 62 -0.50 1.16 -17.83
CA ILE A 62 0.64 0.40 -17.34
C ILE A 62 1.07 -0.58 -18.41
N ASN A 63 2.34 -0.50 -18.81
CA ASN A 63 2.90 -1.43 -19.79
C ASN A 63 3.25 -2.80 -19.15
N GLU A 64 3.69 -3.74 -19.98
CA GLU A 64 4.11 -5.08 -19.54
C GLU A 64 5.29 -5.04 -18.54
N ASP A 65 6.10 -3.97 -18.58
CA ASP A 65 7.25 -3.74 -17.70
C ASP A 65 6.90 -3.05 -16.37
N ASN A 66 5.60 -2.81 -16.10
CA ASN A 66 5.08 -2.08 -14.93
C ASN A 66 5.56 -0.63 -14.87
N GLU A 67 5.62 0.06 -16.01
CA GLU A 67 5.94 1.48 -16.09
C GLU A 67 4.70 2.28 -16.50
N TYR A 68 4.63 3.54 -16.07
CA TYR A 68 3.55 4.44 -16.43
C TYR A 68 3.71 4.95 -17.85
N VAL A 69 2.73 4.66 -18.70
CA VAL A 69 2.66 5.14 -20.09
C VAL A 69 1.48 6.11 -20.19
N ILE A 70 1.63 7.19 -20.95
CA ILE A 70 0.53 8.16 -21.13
C ILE A 70 -0.58 7.48 -21.94
N ASN A 71 -1.80 7.50 -21.39
CA ASN A 71 -2.98 7.12 -22.15
C ASN A 71 -3.43 8.33 -22.99
N GLU A 72 -3.24 8.28 -24.31
CA GLU A 72 -3.54 9.42 -25.19
C GLU A 72 -5.00 9.87 -25.15
N TYR A 73 -5.94 8.95 -24.88
CA TYR A 73 -7.36 9.28 -24.78
C TYR A 73 -7.69 9.94 -23.44
N GLU A 74 -7.32 9.32 -22.33
CA GLU A 74 -7.62 9.84 -20.99
C GLU A 74 -6.82 11.11 -20.66
N SER A 75 -5.59 11.22 -21.15
CA SER A 75 -4.74 12.39 -20.93
C SER A 75 -5.31 13.66 -21.54
N LEU A 76 -6.16 13.57 -22.57
CA LEU A 76 -6.89 14.73 -23.11
C LEU A 76 -7.81 15.36 -22.06
N ALA A 77 -8.51 14.54 -21.28
CA ALA A 77 -9.39 15.04 -20.22
C ALA A 77 -8.59 15.77 -19.14
N VAL A 78 -7.46 15.18 -18.70
CA VAL A 78 -6.56 15.79 -17.71
C VAL A 78 -5.99 17.11 -18.23
N ARG A 79 -5.50 17.14 -19.48
CA ARG A 79 -4.98 18.36 -20.12
C ARG A 79 -6.05 19.44 -20.25
N LEU A 80 -7.28 19.08 -20.60
CA LEU A 80 -8.40 20.00 -20.70
C LEU A 80 -8.74 20.62 -19.34
N ILE A 81 -8.86 19.81 -18.29
CA ILE A 81 -9.16 20.28 -16.92
C ILE A 81 -8.11 21.27 -16.45
N PHE A 82 -6.82 20.94 -16.60
CA PHE A 82 -5.72 21.85 -16.24
C PHE A 82 -5.73 23.12 -17.10
N GLY A 83 -6.00 22.99 -18.40
CA GLY A 83 -6.13 24.13 -19.30
C GLY A 83 -7.27 25.07 -18.90
N MET A 84 -8.42 24.54 -18.53
CA MET A 84 -9.55 25.35 -18.04
C MET A 84 -9.20 26.09 -16.75
N TYR A 85 -8.53 25.42 -15.80
CA TYR A 85 -8.06 26.06 -14.58
C TYR A 85 -7.10 27.23 -14.86
N LEU A 86 -6.08 27.01 -15.71
CA LEU A 86 -5.11 28.04 -16.10
C LEU A 86 -5.76 29.24 -16.83
N ASN A 87 -6.83 28.98 -17.59
CA ASN A 87 -7.60 30.03 -18.28
C ASN A 87 -8.61 30.75 -17.36
N GLY A 88 -8.54 30.53 -16.04
CA GLY A 88 -9.35 31.27 -15.07
C GLY A 88 -10.79 30.76 -14.89
N TYR A 89 -11.13 29.60 -15.45
CA TYR A 89 -12.46 28.98 -15.23
C TYR A 89 -12.66 28.46 -13.79
N GLY A 90 -11.61 28.47 -12.96
CA GLY A 90 -11.68 28.17 -11.52
C GLY A 90 -11.98 29.38 -10.63
N ASP A 91 -11.82 30.62 -11.13
CA ASP A 91 -12.14 31.85 -10.40
C ASP A 91 -13.64 32.14 -10.50
N ILE A 92 -14.46 31.37 -9.77
CA ILE A 92 -15.87 31.68 -9.56
C ILE A 92 -16.08 32.63 -8.36
N ILE A 93 -15.03 33.28 -7.86
CA ILE A 93 -15.11 34.20 -6.73
C ILE A 93 -14.29 35.46 -7.02
N LYS A 94 -14.97 36.48 -7.53
CA LYS A 94 -14.54 37.87 -7.42
C LYS A 94 -15.74 38.75 -7.10
#